data_AF-A0A3A1YAS7-F1
#
_entry.id   AF-A0A3A1YAS7-F1
#
_cell.length_a   1.000
_cell.length_b   1.000
_cell.length_c   1.000
_cell.angle_alpha   90.00
_cell.angle_beta   90.00
_cell.angle_gamma   90.00
#
_symmetry.space_group_name_H-M   'P 1'
#
loop_
_entity.id
_entity.type
_entity.pdbx_description
1 polymer ?
#
loop_
_entity_poly.entity_id
_entity_poly.type
_entity_poly.pdbx_seq_one_letter_code
_entity_poly.pdbx_strand_id
1 'polypeptide(L)'
;MEKSRKREGMYNIEIDIKNALDSEKPIEKLTIIAKKMYKKGLNSKQIYDIFLRYDISIGDNSDKKDILEDFMDMITNWYIGRDINLSE
;
A
#
# COMPACT_ATOMS: atom_id res chain seq x y z
N MET A 1 -11.34 23.27 7.08
CA MET A 1 -11.22 22.08 7.97
C MET A 1 -10.87 20.78 7.22
N GLU A 2 -11.07 20.70 5.90
CA GLU A 2 -10.85 19.45 5.13
C GLU A 2 -9.38 19.04 4.95
N LYS A 3 -8.44 20.00 4.96
CA LYS A 3 -7.00 19.73 4.84
C LYS A 3 -6.39 19.03 6.07
N SER A 4 -7.03 19.07 7.23
CA SER A 4 -6.50 18.45 8.46
C SER A 4 -6.86 16.97 8.54
N ARG A 5 -8.09 16.58 8.16
CA ARG A 5 -8.53 15.18 8.15
C ARG A 5 -7.80 14.33 7.11
N LYS A 6 -7.47 14.90 5.94
CA LYS A 6 -6.68 14.20 4.90
C LYS A 6 -5.24 13.91 5.37
N ARG A 7 -4.64 14.80 6.17
CA ARG A 7 -3.28 14.62 6.70
C ARG A 7 -3.21 13.54 7.78
N GLU A 8 -4.18 13.50 8.68
CA GLU A 8 -4.26 12.50 9.76
C GLU A 8 -4.45 11.07 9.22
N GLY A 9 -5.31 10.90 8.22
CA GLY A 9 -5.50 9.60 7.54
C GLY A 9 -4.27 9.12 6.75
N MET A 10 -3.42 10.05 6.30
CA MET A 10 -2.19 9.75 5.56
C MET A 10 -1.03 9.39 6.50
N TYR A 11 -0.94 9.99 7.68
CA TYR A 11 0.00 9.54 8.72
C TYR A 11 -0.33 8.13 9.23
N ASN A 12 -1.61 7.80 9.35
CA ASN A 12 -2.01 6.45 9.78
C ASN A 12 -1.63 5.37 8.76
N ILE A 13 -1.62 5.70 7.45
CA ILE A 13 -1.30 4.68 6.44
C ILE A 13 0.18 4.33 6.40
N GLU A 14 1.07 5.32 6.54
CA GLU A 14 2.51 5.06 6.58
C GLU A 14 2.88 4.19 7.79
N ILE A 15 2.22 4.42 8.92
CA ILE A 15 2.36 3.57 10.13
C ILE A 15 1.83 2.16 9.86
N ASP A 16 0.68 2.00 9.21
CA ASP A 16 0.12 0.69 8.87
C ASP A 16 1.04 -0.09 7.92
N ILE A 17 1.62 0.59 6.92
CA ILE A 17 2.58 -0.02 5.97
C ILE A 17 3.86 -0.44 6.71
N LYS A 18 4.39 0.43 7.58
CA LYS A 18 5.55 0.11 8.41
C LYS A 18 5.30 -1.15 9.27
N ASN A 19 4.18 -1.16 10.00
CA ASN A 19 3.81 -2.30 10.85
C ASN A 19 3.57 -3.59 10.05
N ALA A 20 3.08 -3.47 8.81
CA ALA A 20 2.95 -4.61 7.91
C ALA A 20 4.32 -5.17 7.52
N LEU A 21 5.27 -4.31 7.16
CA LEU A 21 6.64 -4.70 6.81
C LEU A 21 7.41 -5.30 7.99
N ASP A 22 7.05 -4.93 9.24
CA ASP A 22 7.61 -5.50 10.47
C ASP A 22 6.92 -6.82 10.91
N SER A 23 5.91 -7.30 10.19
CA SER A 23 5.19 -8.53 10.56
C SER A 23 5.82 -9.80 9.99
N GLU A 24 5.47 -10.95 10.57
CA GLU A 24 5.89 -12.28 10.08
C GLU A 24 5.39 -12.59 8.65
N LYS A 25 4.36 -11.88 8.16
CA LYS A 25 3.73 -12.08 6.86
C LYS A 25 3.46 -10.75 6.15
N PRO A 26 4.52 -10.05 5.71
CA PRO A 26 4.40 -8.67 5.27
C PRO A 26 3.52 -8.51 4.03
N ILE A 27 3.68 -9.36 3.02
CA ILE A 27 2.87 -9.34 1.79
C ILE A 27 1.36 -9.52 2.07
N GLU A 28 1.00 -10.42 2.99
CA GLU A 28 -0.41 -10.65 3.38
C GLU A 28 -0.99 -9.39 4.05
N LYS A 29 -0.23 -8.77 4.95
CA LYS A 29 -0.66 -7.54 5.64
C LYS A 29 -0.78 -6.35 4.69
N LEU A 30 0.18 -6.17 3.78
CA LEU A 30 0.14 -5.14 2.73
C LEU A 30 -1.08 -5.33 1.80
N THR A 31 -1.41 -6.58 1.45
CA THR A 31 -2.61 -6.91 0.67
C THR A 31 -3.89 -6.51 1.39
N ILE A 32 -4.00 -6.79 2.70
CA ILE A 32 -5.14 -6.38 3.51
C ILE A 32 -5.28 -4.84 3.52
N ILE A 33 -4.16 -4.13 3.65
CA ILE A 33 -4.14 -2.66 3.60
C ILE A 33 -4.64 -2.15 2.25
N ALA A 34 -4.11 -2.68 1.14
CA ALA A 34 -4.54 -2.32 -0.21
C ALA A 34 -6.04 -2.61 -0.45
N LYS A 35 -6.54 -3.78 -0.01
CA LYS A 35 -7.97 -4.12 -0.08
C LYS A 35 -8.83 -3.14 0.72
N LYS A 36 -8.39 -2.70 1.90
CA LYS A 36 -9.10 -1.69 2.69
C LYS A 36 -9.15 -0.33 1.98
N MET A 37 -8.07 0.08 1.32
CA MET A 37 -8.06 1.31 0.52
C MET A 37 -9.04 1.22 -0.66
N TYR A 38 -9.04 0.07 -1.34
CA TYR A 38 -9.95 -0.19 -2.45
C TYR A 38 -11.43 -0.14 -1.99
N LYS A 39 -11.77 -0.80 -0.88
CA LYS A 39 -13.11 -0.73 -0.27
C LYS A 39 -13.50 0.69 0.18
N LYS A 40 -12.52 1.58 0.42
CA LYS A 40 -12.73 3.01 0.69
C LYS A 40 -12.87 3.87 -0.57
N GLY A 41 -12.83 3.27 -1.76
CA GLY A 41 -13.05 3.95 -3.04
C GLY A 41 -11.78 4.45 -3.74
N LEU A 42 -10.59 4.06 -3.28
CA LEU A 42 -9.35 4.34 -4.02
C LEU A 42 -9.21 3.37 -5.19
N ASN A 43 -8.78 3.87 -6.34
CA ASN A 43 -8.45 3.03 -7.48
C ASN A 43 -7.02 2.45 -7.36
N SER A 44 -6.71 1.45 -8.19
CA SER A 44 -5.40 0.78 -8.19
C SER A 44 -4.23 1.75 -8.36
N LYS A 45 -4.38 2.81 -9.16
CA LYS A 45 -3.35 3.85 -9.32
C LYS A 45 -3.06 4.56 -8.00
N GLN A 46 -4.11 5.02 -7.33
CA GLN A 46 -4.01 5.78 -6.09
C GLN A 46 -3.41 4.93 -4.97
N ILE A 47 -3.75 3.64 -4.94
CA ILE A 47 -3.19 2.67 -4.00
C ILE A 47 -1.69 2.49 -4.29
N TYR A 48 -1.32 2.23 -5.54
CA TYR A 48 0.07 2.11 -5.96
C TYR A 48 0.89 3.37 -5.61
N ASP A 49 0.38 4.56 -5.91
CA ASP A 49 1.02 5.84 -5.61
C ASP A 49 1.26 6.04 -4.09
N ILE A 50 0.44 5.44 -3.22
CA ILE A 50 0.66 5.47 -1.77
C ILE A 50 1.86 4.61 -1.38
N PHE A 51 1.93 3.37 -1.89
CA PHE A 51 3.06 2.48 -1.59
C PHE A 51 4.36 3.02 -2.19
N LEU A 52 4.34 3.55 -3.41
CA LEU A 52 5.51 4.16 -4.05
C LEU A 52 6.04 5.36 -3.25
N ARG A 53 5.16 6.21 -2.70
CA ARG A 53 5.60 7.33 -1.84
C ARG A 53 6.28 6.85 -0.57
N TYR A 54 5.80 5.73 -0.01
CA TYR A 54 6.41 5.15 1.19
C TYR A 54 7.75 4.47 0.86
N ASP A 55 7.85 3.79 -0.28
CA ASP A 55 9.10 3.22 -0.79
C ASP A 55 10.20 4.28 -0.90
N ILE A 56 9.87 5.42 -1.50
CA ILE A 56 10.78 6.57 -1.62
C ILE A 56 11.16 7.15 -0.24
N SER A 57 10.28 7.04 0.78
CA SER A 57 10.51 7.65 2.10
C SER A 57 11.36 6.80 3.04
N ILE A 58 11.40 5.48 2.87
CA ILE A 58 12.17 4.58 3.77
C ILE A 58 13.66 4.44 3.41
N GLY A 59 14.08 4.88 2.22
CA GLY A 59 15.48 4.86 1.77
C GLY A 59 16.03 3.47 1.42
N ASP A 60 17.12 3.42 0.66
CA ASP A 60 17.63 2.21 -0.03
C ASP A 60 18.21 1.08 0.86
N ASN A 61 18.30 1.26 2.18
CA ASN A 61 19.05 0.34 3.06
C ASN A 61 18.15 -0.52 3.97
N SER A 62 17.10 -1.15 3.44
CA SER A 62 16.33 -2.11 4.23
C SER A 62 15.78 -3.27 3.40
N ASP A 63 15.86 -4.49 3.94
CA ASP A 63 15.17 -5.69 3.41
C ASP A 63 13.66 -5.47 3.21
N LYS A 64 13.10 -4.45 3.88
CA LYS A 64 11.71 -4.03 3.74
C LYS A 64 11.43 -3.36 2.40
N LYS A 65 12.43 -2.79 1.76
CA LYS A 65 12.33 -2.19 0.44
C LYS A 65 12.07 -3.27 -0.60
N ASP A 66 12.88 -4.33 -0.61
CA ASP A 66 12.69 -5.48 -1.50
C ASP A 66 11.28 -6.09 -1.35
N ILE A 67 10.82 -6.28 -0.11
CA ILE A 67 9.47 -6.78 0.18
C ILE A 67 8.38 -5.84 -0.35
N LEU A 68 8.60 -4.54 -0.27
CA LEU A 68 7.65 -3.54 -0.73
C LEU A 68 7.63 -3.44 -2.26
N GLU A 69 8.79 -3.53 -2.92
CA GLU A 69 8.93 -3.61 -4.37
C GLU A 69 8.25 -4.87 -4.92
N ASP A 70 8.51 -6.04 -4.33
CA ASP A 70 7.84 -7.31 -4.67
C ASP A 70 6.31 -7.17 -4.56
N PHE A 71 5.83 -6.56 -3.48
CA PHE A 71 4.41 -6.30 -3.29
C PHE A 71 3.85 -5.33 -4.35
N MET A 72 4.57 -4.26 -4.65
CA MET A 72 4.18 -3.29 -5.66
C MET A 72 4.03 -3.98 -7.02
N ASP A 73 4.98 -4.81 -7.42
CA ASP A 73 4.93 -5.61 -8.64
C ASP A 73 3.72 -6.56 -8.69
N MET A 74 3.38 -7.18 -7.56
CA MET A 74 2.18 -8.02 -7.46
C MET A 74 0.89 -7.23 -7.72
N ILE A 75 0.78 -6.00 -7.20
CA ILE A 75 -0.41 -5.16 -7.40
C ILE A 75 -0.39 -4.38 -8.73
N THR A 76 0.75 -4.27 -9.41
CA THR A 76 0.80 -3.69 -10.77
C THR A 76 0.01 -4.54 -11.77
N ASN A 77 -0.14 -5.84 -11.50
CA ASN A 77 -1.07 -6.71 -12.24
C ASN A 77 -2.55 -6.33 -12.05
N TRP A 78 -2.90 -5.54 -11.02
CA TRP A 78 -4.23 -4.92 -10.88
C TRP A 78 -4.41 -3.73 -11.84
N TYR A 79 -3.30 -3.19 -12.37
CA TYR A 79 -3.29 -2.03 -13.25
C TYR A 79 -3.43 -2.43 -14.73
N ILE A 80 -2.87 -3.58 -15.12
CA ILE A 80 -2.94 -4.12 -16.49
C ILE A 80 -4.23 -4.94 -16.66
N GLY A 81 -5.40 -4.30 -16.57
CA GLY A 81 -6.65 -4.77 -17.19
C GLY A 81 -7.09 -6.22 -16.95
N ARG A 82 -6.56 -6.92 -15.96
CA ARG A 82 -7.04 -8.21 -15.46
C ARG A 82 -7.55 -7.93 -14.07
N ASP A 83 -8.87 -7.82 -13.96
CA ASP A 83 -9.60 -7.87 -12.71
C ASP A 83 -9.10 -9.07 -11.90
N ILE A 84 -8.18 -8.82 -10.95
CA ILE A 84 -8.15 -9.66 -9.77
C ILE A 84 -9.48 -9.34 -9.12
N ASN A 85 -10.44 -10.26 -9.27
CA ASN A 85 -11.77 -10.15 -8.66
C ASN A 85 -11.56 -9.86 -7.17
N LEU A 86 -11.66 -8.59 -6.78
CA LEU A 86 -11.67 -8.13 -5.39
C LEU A 86 -13.07 -8.32 -4.77
N SER A 87 -13.95 -9.03 -5.47
CA SER A 87 -15.29 -9.45 -5.09
C SER A 87 -15.23 -10.69 -4.18
N GLU A 88 -14.80 -10.48 -2.94
CA GLU A 88 -15.32 -11.19 -1.77
C GLU A 88 -15.64 -10.20 -0.62
#